data_AF-A0A4S0Q919-F1
#
_entry.id   AF-A0A4S0Q919-F1
#
_cell.length_a   1.000
_cell.length_b   1.000
_cell.length_c   1.000
_cell.angle_alpha   90.00
_cell.angle_beta   90.00
_cell.angle_gamma   90.00
#
_symmetry.space_group_name_H-M   'P 1'
#
loop_
_entity.id
_entity.type
_entity.pdbx_description
1 polymer ?
#
loop_
_entity_poly.entity_id
_entity_poly.type
_entity_poly.pdbx_seq_one_letter_code
_entity_poly.pdbx_strand_id
1 'polypeptide(L)'
;AETAWGTGAPGPNFAPGRIDDPHLSQWWGRFARPSASPTAAAALARMNAGVDVRGILSTISAPTLLIHRRNDVRVDPEASRFLAHKIPGARLVEIAGRDHP
;
A
#
# COMPACT_ATOMS: atom_id res chain seq x y z
N ALA A 1 -8.62 -10.05 -4.63
CA ALA A 1 -7.25 -10.00 -5.16
C ALA A 1 -7.10 -10.95 -6.36
N GLU A 2 -7.44 -12.22 -6.19
CA GLU A 2 -7.30 -13.28 -7.22
C GLU A 2 -7.99 -12.98 -8.56
N THR A 3 -9.13 -12.31 -8.59
CA THR A 3 -9.89 -12.04 -9.83
C THR A 3 -9.57 -10.70 -10.52
N ALA A 4 -8.92 -9.77 -9.81
CA ALA A 4 -8.68 -8.40 -10.28
C ALA A 4 -7.23 -8.16 -10.75
N TRP A 5 -6.32 -9.10 -10.48
CA TRP A 5 -4.92 -8.94 -10.85
C TRP A 5 -4.72 -9.14 -12.37
N GLY A 6 -4.09 -8.16 -13.03
CA GLY A 6 -3.89 -8.18 -14.48
C GLY A 6 -5.11 -7.77 -15.32
N THR A 7 -6.25 -7.48 -14.67
CA THR A 7 -7.52 -7.11 -15.31
C THR A 7 -7.89 -5.64 -15.02
N GLY A 8 -7.23 -4.70 -15.69
CA GLY A 8 -7.64 -3.28 -15.69
C GLY A 8 -7.06 -2.45 -14.54
N ALA A 9 -7.85 -1.53 -13.98
CA ALA A 9 -7.41 -0.55 -12.97
C ALA A 9 -7.11 -1.19 -11.60
N PRO A 10 -6.32 -0.54 -10.72
CA PRO A 10 -5.99 -1.03 -9.37
C PRO A 10 -7.20 -1.22 -8.42
N GLY A 11 -8.42 -0.94 -8.88
CA GLY A 11 -9.65 -1.15 -8.14
C GLY A 11 -9.93 -0.07 -7.08
N PRO A 12 -11.17 0.01 -6.57
CA PRO A 12 -11.59 1.06 -5.66
C PRO A 12 -10.87 1.05 -4.31
N ASN A 13 -10.21 -0.07 -3.97
CA ASN A 13 -9.46 -0.24 -2.74
C ASN A 13 -7.99 0.21 -2.85
N PHE A 14 -7.55 0.72 -4.01
CA PHE A 14 -6.20 1.28 -4.18
C PHE A 14 -6.26 2.69 -4.74
N ALA A 15 -6.96 2.95 -5.85
CA ALA A 15 -6.98 4.29 -6.44
C ALA A 15 -8.40 4.76 -6.76
N PRO A 16 -9.27 4.92 -5.75
CA PRO A 16 -10.65 5.36 -5.95
C PRO A 16 -10.74 6.72 -6.65
N GLY A 17 -9.80 7.64 -6.43
CA GLY A 17 -9.77 8.95 -7.09
C GLY A 17 -9.43 8.88 -8.59
N ARG A 18 -9.03 7.70 -9.09
CA ARG A 18 -8.57 7.49 -10.46
C ARG A 18 -9.21 6.27 -11.12
N ILE A 19 -10.34 5.79 -10.61
CA ILE A 19 -11.03 4.61 -11.13
C ILE A 19 -11.48 4.80 -12.59
N ASP A 20 -11.85 6.04 -12.94
CA ASP A 20 -12.29 6.41 -14.29
C ASP A 20 -11.14 6.88 -15.18
N ASP A 21 -9.87 6.73 -14.75
CA ASP A 21 -8.72 7.09 -15.55
C ASP A 21 -8.33 5.94 -16.51
N PRO A 22 -8.58 6.08 -17.83
CA PRO A 22 -8.23 5.04 -18.80
C PRO A 22 -6.71 4.86 -18.95
N HIS A 23 -5.91 5.91 -18.75
CA HIS A 23 -4.45 5.83 -18.83
C HIS A 23 -3.88 5.03 -17.67
N LEU A 24 -4.37 5.28 -16.45
CA LEU A 24 -3.98 4.49 -15.27
C LEU A 24 -4.38 3.02 -15.45
N SER A 25 -5.60 2.77 -15.91
CA SER A 25 -6.12 1.41 -16.14
C SER A 25 -5.28 0.64 -17.16
N GLN A 26 -4.92 1.29 -18.27
CA GLN A 26 -4.09 0.68 -19.30
C GLN A 26 -2.66 0.43 -18.81
N TRP A 27 -2.08 1.40 -18.09
CA TRP A 27 -0.74 1.26 -17.51
C TRP A 27 -0.69 0.13 -16.48
N TRP A 28 -1.67 0.07 -15.57
CA TRP A 28 -1.75 -0.98 -14.54
C TRP A 28 -1.86 -2.37 -15.15
N GLY A 29 -2.74 -2.55 -16.15
CA GLY A 29 -2.84 -3.82 -16.86
C GLY A 29 -1.53 -4.26 -17.52
N ARG A 30 -0.76 -3.32 -18.11
CA ARG A 30 0.57 -3.61 -18.67
C ARG A 30 1.62 -3.95 -17.61
N PHE A 31 1.53 -3.34 -16.44
CA PHE A 31 2.42 -3.62 -15.31
C PHE A 31 2.09 -4.98 -14.65
N ALA A 32 0.85 -5.19 -14.23
CA ALA A 32 0.45 -6.33 -13.41
C ALA A 32 0.56 -7.69 -14.11
N ARG A 33 0.25 -7.75 -15.42
CA ARG A 33 0.26 -9.01 -16.20
C ARG A 33 1.62 -9.73 -16.22
N PRO A 34 2.74 -9.06 -16.56
CA PRO A 34 4.05 -9.70 -16.50
C PRO A 34 4.60 -9.83 -15.07
N SER A 35 4.11 -9.07 -14.09
CA SER A 35 4.64 -9.10 -12.72
C SER A 35 4.32 -10.38 -11.94
N ALA A 36 3.10 -10.90 -12.07
CA ALA A 36 2.66 -12.11 -11.37
C ALA A 36 1.41 -12.71 -12.01
N SER A 37 1.26 -14.03 -11.92
CA SER A 37 -0.04 -14.66 -12.17
C SER A 37 -1.04 -14.23 -11.07
N PRO A 38 -2.35 -14.27 -11.33
CA PRO A 38 -3.34 -13.87 -10.32
C PRO A 38 -3.25 -14.68 -9.02
N THR A 39 -2.99 -15.99 -9.13
CA THR A 39 -2.75 -16.87 -7.98
C THR A 39 -1.50 -16.47 -7.20
N ALA A 40 -0.39 -16.17 -7.90
CA ALA A 40 0.85 -15.73 -7.25
C ALA A 40 0.66 -14.37 -6.54
N ALA A 41 -0.04 -13.42 -7.17
CA ALA A 41 -0.36 -12.14 -6.55
C ALA A 41 -1.23 -12.29 -5.29
N ALA A 42 -2.22 -13.18 -5.31
CA ALA A 42 -3.05 -13.46 -4.14
C ALA A 42 -2.29 -14.18 -3.03
N ALA A 43 -1.41 -15.13 -3.38
CA ALA A 43 -0.53 -15.78 -2.42
C ALA A 43 0.42 -14.77 -1.75
N LEU A 44 1.04 -13.87 -2.52
CA LEU A 44 1.89 -12.81 -2.02
C LEU A 44 1.13 -11.86 -1.10
N ALA A 45 -0.10 -11.46 -1.47
CA ALA A 45 -0.93 -10.61 -0.63
C ALA A 45 -1.27 -11.27 0.72
N ARG A 46 -1.57 -12.58 0.74
CA ARG A 46 -1.83 -13.33 1.97
C ARG A 46 -0.57 -13.43 2.84
N MET A 47 0.59 -13.71 2.22
CA MET A 47 1.88 -13.74 2.91
C MET A 47 2.19 -12.40 3.55
N ASN A 48 2.09 -11.29 2.81
CA ASN A 48 2.33 -9.95 3.33
C ASN A 48 1.38 -9.58 4.47
N ALA A 49 0.11 -9.99 4.40
CA ALA A 49 -0.87 -9.75 5.47
C ALA A 49 -0.52 -10.49 6.77
N GLY A 50 0.30 -11.55 6.71
CA GLY A 50 0.79 -12.28 7.88
C GLY A 50 2.06 -11.69 8.49
N VAL A 51 2.70 -10.69 7.86
CA VAL A 51 3.92 -10.06 8.39
C VAL A 51 3.55 -9.13 9.54
N ASP A 52 4.10 -9.40 10.72
CA ASP A 52 3.98 -8.53 11.88
C ASP A 52 5.36 -8.08 12.36
N VAL A 53 5.63 -6.78 12.22
CA VAL A 53 6.90 -6.15 12.63
C VAL A 53 6.79 -5.36 13.93
N ARG A 54 5.63 -5.35 14.59
CA ARG A 54 5.38 -4.48 15.77
C ARG A 54 6.38 -4.68 16.90
N GLY A 55 6.85 -5.92 17.09
CA GLY A 55 7.80 -6.28 18.14
C GLY A 55 9.25 -5.84 17.90
N ILE A 56 9.59 -5.37 16.70
CA ILE A 56 10.97 -5.03 16.32
C ILE A 56 11.17 -3.57 15.91
N LEU A 57 10.12 -2.74 15.92
CA LEU A 57 10.21 -1.34 15.42
C LEU A 57 11.26 -0.49 16.14
N SER A 58 11.53 -0.78 17.42
CA SER A 58 12.53 -0.07 18.21
C SER A 58 13.98 -0.37 17.81
N THR A 59 14.22 -1.42 17.02
CA THR A 59 15.57 -1.78 16.55
C THR A 59 16.02 -0.95 15.35
N ILE A 60 15.11 -0.20 14.73
CA ILE A 60 15.42 0.70 13.61
C ILE A 60 16.25 1.87 14.13
N SER A 61 17.51 1.92 13.73
CA SER A 61 18.47 2.98 14.08
C SER A 61 18.68 4.01 12.98
N ALA A 62 18.24 3.73 11.76
CA ALA A 62 18.35 4.65 10.63
C ALA A 62 17.32 5.80 10.74
N PRO A 63 17.69 7.03 10.33
CA PRO A 63 16.73 8.13 10.22
C PRO A 63 15.52 7.72 9.37
N THR A 64 14.32 7.80 9.94
CA THR A 64 13.10 7.27 9.33
C THR A 64 12.10 8.39 9.03
N LEU A 65 11.69 8.50 7.77
CA LEU A 65 10.59 9.36 7.33
C LEU A 65 9.41 8.47 6.93
N LEU A 66 8.26 8.68 7.58
CA LEU A 66 7.00 8.03 7.26
C LEU A 66 6.13 9.02 6.47
N ILE A 67 5.56 8.57 5.37
CA ILE A 67 4.65 9.36 4.54
C ILE A 67 3.37 8.55 4.36
N HIS A 68 2.22 9.12 4.75
CA HIS A 68 0.91 8.44 4.65
C HIS A 68 -0.17 9.42 4.17
N ARG A 69 -1.06 8.97 3.30
CA ARG A 69 -2.30 9.69 2.95
C ARG A 69 -3.34 9.69 4.08
N ARG A 70 -3.83 10.85 4.50
CA ARG A 70 -4.80 10.96 5.62
C ARG A 70 -6.10 10.17 5.46
N ASN A 71 -6.52 9.86 4.23
CA ASN A 71 -7.76 9.14 3.95
C ASN A 71 -7.52 7.88 3.10
N ASP A 72 -6.34 7.27 3.23
CA ASP A 72 -5.96 6.06 2.51
C ASP A 72 -7.03 4.96 2.67
N VAL A 73 -7.61 4.51 1.56
CA VAL A 73 -8.70 3.53 1.56
C VAL A 73 -8.25 2.10 1.84
N ARG A 74 -6.94 1.83 1.84
CA ARG A 74 -6.38 0.49 2.00
C ARG A 74 -5.75 0.28 3.36
N VAL A 75 -5.09 1.30 3.90
CA VAL A 75 -4.34 1.24 5.16
C VAL A 75 -4.75 2.39 6.06
N ASP A 76 -5.27 2.05 7.24
CA ASP A 76 -5.65 3.03 8.26
C ASP A 76 -4.45 3.97 8.62
N PRO A 77 -4.61 5.30 8.56
CA PRO A 77 -3.60 6.26 8.99
C PRO A 77 -3.03 6.00 10.40
N GLU A 78 -3.81 5.42 11.31
CA GLU A 78 -3.33 5.02 12.65
C GLU A 78 -2.16 4.05 12.59
N ALA A 79 -2.03 3.25 11.53
CA ALA A 79 -0.86 2.40 11.34
C ALA A 79 0.43 3.23 11.25
N SER A 80 0.46 4.32 10.47
CA SER A 80 1.66 5.17 10.37
C SER A 80 1.93 5.97 11.65
N ARG A 81 0.89 6.40 12.36
CA ARG A 81 1.00 7.05 13.67
C ARG A 81 1.61 6.10 14.71
N PHE A 82 1.16 4.85 14.71
CA PHE A 82 1.75 3.80 15.54
C PHE A 82 3.24 3.59 15.19
N LEU A 83 3.59 3.47 13.91
CA LEU A 83 4.98 3.34 13.49
C LEU A 83 5.82 4.55 13.94
N ALA A 84 5.33 5.77 13.75
CA ALA A 84 6.02 6.99 14.14
C ALA A 84 6.29 7.06 15.65
N HIS A 85 5.35 6.56 16.45
CA HIS A 85 5.51 6.49 17.90
C HIS A 85 6.48 5.40 18.36
N LYS A 86 6.59 4.29 17.61
CA LYS A 86 7.43 3.14 17.99
C LYS A 86 8.83 3.14 17.42
N ILE A 87 9.08 3.85 16.33
CA ILE A 87 10.40 3.98 15.71
C ILE A 87 11.12 5.19 16.32
N PRO A 88 12.29 5.02 16.97
CA PRO A 88 13.04 6.13 17.57
C PRO A 88 13.40 7.19 16.53
N GLY A 89 13.02 8.45 16.80
CA GLY A 89 13.35 9.58 15.93
C GLY A 89 12.63 9.60 14.58
N ALA A 90 11.61 8.75 14.38
CA ALA A 90 10.83 8.79 13.15
C ALA A 90 10.03 10.09 13.03
N ARG A 91 9.94 10.61 11.81
CA ARG A 91 9.08 11.75 11.47
C ARG A 91 7.94 11.29 10.59
N LEU A 92 6.71 11.60 10.98
CA LEU A 92 5.52 11.37 10.17
C LEU A 92 5.15 12.62 9.38
N VAL A 93 4.88 12.43 8.09
CA VAL A 93 4.28 13.43 7.19
C VAL A 93 2.99 12.87 6.63
N GLU A 94 1.87 13.40 7.11
CA GLU A 94 0.56 13.08 6.55
C GLU A 94 0.23 14.01 5.38
N ILE A 95 -0.14 13.43 4.24
CA ILE A 95 -0.50 14.17 3.03
C ILE A 95 -1.98 14.00 2.70
N ALA A 96 -2.55 14.93 1.94
CA ALA A 96 -3.93 14.81 1.48
C ALA A 96 -4.10 13.70 0.43
N GLY A 97 -5.31 13.14 0.38
CA GLY A 97 -5.72 12.16 -0.61
C GLY A 97 -6.19 10.85 0.00
N ARG A 98 -6.76 10.01 -0.85
CA ARG A 98 -7.42 8.75 -0.46
C ARG A 98 -6.92 7.53 -1.21
N ASP A 99 -6.10 7.72 -2.24
CA ASP A 99 -5.49 6.63 -2.97
C ASP A 99 -4.35 6.03 -2.13
N HIS A 100 -4.15 4.72 -2.25
CA HIS A 100 -3.03 3.97 -1.71
C HIS A 100 -1.90 3.96 -2.77
N PRO A 101 -0.73 4.56 -2.48
CA PRO A 101 0.40 4.66 -3.40
C PRO A 101 1.01 3.30 -3.77
#